data_AF-A0A7J6Q0D2-F1
#
_entry.id   AF-A0A7J6Q0D2-F1
#
_cell.length_a   1.000
_cell.length_b   1.000
_cell.length_c   1.000
_cell.angle_alpha   90.00
_cell.angle_beta   90.00
_cell.angle_gamma   90.00
#
_symmetry.space_group_name_H-M   'P 1'
#
loop_
_entity.id
_entity.type
_entity.pdbx_description
1 polymer ?
#
loop_
_entity_poly.entity_id
_entity_poly.type
_entity_poly.pdbx_seq_one_letter_code
_entity_poly.pdbx_strand_id
1 'polypeptide(L)'
;AKRRNMERLVLACGGVAVNSVEDLTPDDLGYADEVYEKVLGDDKYTFIEGVQHPRSCTILLKGSNDYVINQMKDAVRDGLRAVRNAAQDGAVVPGAGAFELAGHDHLMEFMKKS
;
A
#
# COMPACT_ATOMS: atom_id res chain seq x y z
N ALA A 1 -0.18 -15.17 -9.60
CA ALA A 1 0.63 -13.93 -9.67
C ALA A 1 0.23 -13.02 -10.83
N LYS A 2 0.22 -13.52 -12.09
CA LYS A 2 0.05 -12.70 -13.31
C LYS A 2 -1.23 -11.85 -13.37
N ARG A 3 -2.41 -12.39 -13.01
CA ARG A 3 -3.69 -11.64 -13.03
C ARG A 3 -3.69 -10.41 -12.12
N ARG A 4 -3.16 -10.53 -10.90
CA ARG A 4 -3.13 -9.42 -9.93
C ARG A 4 -2.25 -8.26 -10.39
N ASN A 5 -1.20 -8.54 -11.15
CA ASN A 5 -0.33 -7.49 -11.69
C ASN A 5 -1.04 -6.71 -12.79
N MET A 6 -1.80 -7.40 -13.65
CA MET A 6 -2.61 -6.76 -14.69
C MET A 6 -3.67 -5.83 -14.08
N GLU A 7 -4.38 -6.28 -13.04
CA GLU A 7 -5.36 -5.45 -12.32
C GLU A 7 -4.73 -4.19 -11.70
N ARG A 8 -3.52 -4.31 -11.16
CA ARG A 8 -2.78 -3.17 -10.61
C ARG A 8 -2.28 -2.22 -11.70
N LEU A 9 -1.86 -2.75 -12.84
CA LEU A 9 -1.37 -1.98 -13.98
C LEU A 9 -2.45 -1.03 -14.52
N VAL A 10 -3.67 -1.56 -14.67
CA VAL A 10 -4.88 -0.79 -15.03
C VAL A 10 -5.10 0.36 -14.05
N LEU A 11 -5.02 0.08 -12.74
CA LEU A 11 -5.18 1.11 -11.70
C LEU A 11 -4.01 2.12 -11.63
N ALA A 12 -2.81 1.72 -12.05
CA ALA A 12 -1.62 2.57 -12.02
C ALA A 12 -1.57 3.50 -13.24
N CYS A 13 -1.79 2.96 -14.44
CA CYS A 13 -1.61 3.69 -15.71
C CYS A 13 -2.92 4.24 -16.29
N GLY A 14 -4.09 3.76 -15.81
CA GLY A 14 -5.41 4.25 -16.25
C GLY A 14 -6.01 3.56 -17.48
N GLY A 15 -5.40 2.52 -18.02
CA GLY A 15 -5.92 1.77 -19.18
C GLY A 15 -6.97 0.70 -18.81
N VAL A 16 -7.52 0.02 -19.81
CA VAL A 16 -8.55 -1.03 -19.64
C VAL A 16 -8.01 -2.38 -20.11
N ALA A 17 -8.33 -3.45 -19.39
CA ALA A 17 -7.98 -4.80 -19.81
C ALA A 17 -8.96 -5.31 -20.88
N VAL A 18 -8.46 -5.53 -22.09
CA VAL A 18 -9.22 -6.08 -23.23
C VAL A 18 -8.92 -7.56 -23.45
N ASN A 19 -9.91 -8.31 -23.96
CA ASN A 19 -9.78 -9.75 -24.19
C ASN A 19 -9.27 -10.10 -25.60
N SER A 20 -9.51 -9.22 -26.57
CA SER A 20 -9.05 -9.37 -27.95
C SER A 20 -8.24 -8.14 -28.35
N VAL A 21 -7.22 -8.36 -29.19
CA VAL A 21 -6.39 -7.28 -29.75
C VAL A 21 -7.18 -6.49 -30.81
N GLU A 22 -8.17 -7.13 -31.44
CA GLU A 22 -9.04 -6.51 -32.46
C GLU A 22 -10.00 -5.47 -31.85
N ASP A 23 -10.31 -5.60 -30.57
CA ASP A 23 -11.20 -4.69 -29.83
C ASP A 23 -10.44 -3.51 -29.19
N LEU A 24 -9.12 -3.43 -29.37
CA LEU A 24 -8.29 -2.44 -28.70
C LEU A 24 -8.47 -1.05 -29.35
N THR A 25 -8.95 -0.10 -28.55
CA THR A 25 -9.05 1.30 -28.97
C THR A 25 -7.98 2.15 -28.28
N PRO A 26 -7.63 3.34 -28.83
CA PRO A 26 -6.71 4.27 -28.16
C PRO A 26 -7.18 4.68 -26.76
N ASP A 27 -8.49 4.67 -26.51
CA ASP A 27 -9.08 5.03 -25.23
C ASP A 27 -8.87 3.95 -24.15
N ASP A 28 -8.53 2.72 -24.54
CA ASP A 28 -8.20 1.63 -23.62
C ASP A 28 -6.74 1.70 -23.13
N LEU A 29 -5.90 2.55 -23.72
CA LEU A 29 -4.48 2.65 -23.41
C LEU A 29 -4.21 3.50 -22.16
N GLY A 30 -3.39 2.98 -21.26
CA GLY A 30 -2.86 3.73 -20.12
C GLY A 30 -1.65 4.59 -20.49
N TYR A 31 -1.25 5.48 -19.57
CA TYR A 31 -0.11 6.36 -19.74
C TYR A 31 1.00 6.08 -18.71
N ALA A 32 2.26 6.11 -19.14
CA ALA A 32 3.45 6.13 -18.31
C ALA A 32 4.59 6.89 -19.03
N ASP A 33 5.33 7.74 -18.33
CA ASP A 33 6.47 8.47 -18.90
C ASP A 33 7.66 7.55 -19.20
N GLU A 34 7.97 6.64 -18.27
CA GLU A 34 9.13 5.77 -18.37
C GLU A 34 8.76 4.31 -18.13
N VAL A 35 9.13 3.44 -19.07
CA VAL A 35 9.01 2.00 -18.94
C VAL A 35 10.35 1.36 -19.27
N TYR A 36 10.96 0.70 -18.29
CA TYR A 36 12.27 0.08 -18.46
C TYR A 36 12.40 -1.22 -17.68
N GLU A 37 13.28 -2.09 -18.16
CA GLU A 37 13.66 -3.32 -17.47
C GLU A 37 14.96 -3.10 -16.70
N LYS A 38 15.00 -3.56 -15.44
CA LYS A 38 16.19 -3.55 -14.61
C LYS A 38 16.43 -4.93 -14.02
N VAL A 39 17.66 -5.41 -14.17
CA VAL A 39 18.12 -6.66 -13.58
C VAL A 39 18.54 -6.39 -12.14
N LEU A 40 17.97 -7.13 -11.18
CA LEU A 40 18.30 -7.05 -9.76
C LEU A 40 18.60 -8.45 -9.24
N GLY A 41 19.89 -8.78 -9.09
CA GLY A 41 20.30 -10.14 -8.80
C GLY A 41 20.10 -11.02 -10.03
N ASP A 42 19.43 -12.15 -9.86
CA ASP A 42 19.12 -13.10 -10.94
C ASP A 42 17.77 -12.83 -11.62
N ASP A 43 16.99 -11.87 -11.08
CA ASP A 43 15.65 -11.55 -11.55
C ASP A 43 15.61 -10.27 -12.40
N LYS A 44 14.72 -10.26 -13.38
CA LYS A 44 14.38 -9.10 -14.22
C LYS A 44 13.06 -8.49 -13.78
N TYR A 45 13.07 -7.18 -13.56
CA TYR A 45 11.89 -6.43 -13.16
C TYR A 45 11.59 -5.33 -14.18
N THR A 46 10.32 -5.19 -14.55
CA THR A 46 9.83 -4.07 -15.37
C THR A 46 9.34 -2.97 -14.44
N PHE A 47 9.93 -1.79 -14.56
CA PHE A 47 9.53 -0.57 -13.87
C PHE A 47 8.69 0.29 -14.80
N ILE A 48 7.63 0.86 -14.23
CA ILE A 48 6.67 1.71 -14.93
C ILE A 48 6.51 2.94 -14.04
N GLU A 49 7.07 4.06 -14.48
CA GLU A 49 7.23 5.30 -13.72
C GLU A 49 6.63 6.48 -14.50
N GLY A 50 6.36 7.59 -13.79
CA GLY A 50 5.75 8.77 -14.40
C GLY A 50 4.31 8.56 -14.88
N VAL A 51 3.49 7.95 -14.04
CA VAL A 51 2.04 7.80 -14.29
C VAL A 51 1.30 9.04 -13.76
N GLN A 52 0.34 9.57 -14.51
CA GLN A 52 -0.30 10.85 -14.19
C GLN A 52 -1.20 10.81 -12.95
N HIS A 53 -1.96 9.73 -12.77
CA HIS A 53 -2.95 9.59 -11.69
C HIS A 53 -2.95 8.17 -11.10
N PRO A 54 -1.88 7.77 -10.37
CA PRO A 54 -1.77 6.41 -9.85
C PRO A 54 -2.80 6.16 -8.74
N ARG A 55 -3.72 5.21 -8.98
CA ARG A 55 -4.56 4.61 -7.92
C ARG A 55 -3.93 3.34 -7.33
N SER A 56 -2.85 2.86 -7.93
CA SER A 56 -2.06 1.73 -7.44
C SER A 56 -0.58 2.02 -7.58
N CYS A 57 0.17 1.79 -6.50
CA CYS A 57 1.63 1.91 -6.47
C CYS A 57 2.24 0.59 -5.98
N THR A 58 3.48 0.33 -6.36
CA THR A 58 4.24 -0.85 -5.92
C THR A 58 5.48 -0.43 -5.15
N ILE A 59 5.67 -1.01 -3.97
CA ILE A 59 6.89 -0.84 -3.16
C ILE A 59 7.73 -2.10 -3.34
N LEU A 60 8.96 -1.94 -3.86
CA LEU A 60 9.92 -3.01 -3.97
C LEU A 60 10.69 -3.15 -2.65
N LEU A 61 10.54 -4.29 -1.98
CA LEU A 61 11.26 -4.62 -0.76
C LEU A 61 12.41 -5.58 -1.08
N LYS A 62 13.62 -5.25 -0.61
CA LYS A 62 14.81 -6.09 -0.73
C LYS A 62 15.32 -6.42 0.67
N GLY A 63 15.54 -7.71 0.93
CA GLY A 63 16.07 -8.20 2.20
C GLY A 63 17.14 -9.26 2.00
N SER A 64 17.84 -9.61 3.07
CA SER A 64 18.93 -10.61 3.06
C SER A 64 18.43 -12.05 3.01
N ASN A 65 17.23 -12.32 3.49
CA ASN A 65 16.56 -13.61 3.44
C ASN A 65 15.03 -13.42 3.48
N ASP A 66 14.29 -14.49 3.18
CA ASP A 66 12.82 -14.48 3.11
C ASP A 66 12.16 -14.11 4.44
N TYR A 67 12.77 -14.47 5.56
CA TYR A 67 12.25 -14.13 6.88
C TYR A 67 12.22 -12.61 7.10
N VAL A 68 13.33 -11.93 6.81
CA VAL A 68 13.43 -10.47 6.91
C VAL A 68 12.47 -9.80 5.92
N ILE A 69 12.35 -10.31 4.69
CA ILE A 69 11.43 -9.76 3.68
C ILE A 69 9.98 -9.86 4.16
N ASN A 70 9.59 -10.99 4.76
CA ASN A 70 8.24 -11.16 5.31
C ASN A 70 7.98 -10.19 6.48
N GLN A 71 8.94 -10.01 7.39
CA GLN A 71 8.82 -9.02 8.46
C GLN A 71 8.67 -7.59 7.92
N MET A 72 9.47 -7.20 6.93
CA MET A 72 9.37 -5.89 6.29
C MET A 72 8.01 -5.69 5.63
N LYS A 73 7.49 -6.73 4.96
CA LYS A 73 6.18 -6.69 4.31
C LYS A 73 5.05 -6.49 5.32
N ASP A 74 5.10 -7.17 6.47
CA ASP A 74 4.11 -7.01 7.52
C ASP A 74 4.20 -5.62 8.16
N ALA A 75 5.41 -5.15 8.46
CA ALA A 75 5.64 -3.80 9.00
C ALA A 75 5.12 -2.69 8.09
N VAL A 76 5.37 -2.78 6.78
CA VAL A 76 4.86 -1.82 5.79
C VAL A 76 3.33 -1.86 5.73
N ARG A 77 2.74 -3.05 5.77
CA ARG A 77 1.28 -3.21 5.74
C ARG A 77 0.62 -2.59 6.97
N ASP A 78 1.18 -2.82 8.14
CA ASP A 78 0.66 -2.29 9.40
C ASP A 78 0.84 -0.77 9.48
N GLY A 79 1.99 -0.26 9.05
CA GLY A 79 2.24 1.18 8.96
C GLY A 79 1.24 1.89 8.04
N LEU A 80 1.01 1.36 6.84
CA LEU A 80 0.01 1.92 5.91
C LEU A 80 -1.41 1.89 6.50
N ARG A 81 -1.75 0.83 7.25
CA ARG A 81 -3.05 0.72 7.92
C ARG A 81 -3.20 1.76 9.02
N ALA A 82 -2.17 1.99 9.82
CA ALA A 82 -2.17 2.99 10.88
C ALA A 82 -2.31 4.40 10.32
N VAL A 83 -1.54 4.75 9.27
CA VAL A 83 -1.63 6.06 8.60
C VAL A 83 -3.02 6.29 8.02
N ARG A 84 -3.60 5.28 7.35
CA ARG A 84 -4.96 5.38 6.82
C ARG A 84 -5.98 5.64 7.92
N ASN A 85 -5.92 4.90 9.03
CA ASN A 85 -6.85 5.09 10.14
C ASN A 85 -6.71 6.49 10.74
N ALA A 86 -5.49 6.96 11.00
CA ALA A 86 -5.25 8.30 11.51
C ALA A 86 -5.79 9.39 10.57
N ALA A 87 -5.62 9.21 9.25
CA ALA A 87 -6.16 10.14 8.25
C ALA A 87 -7.70 10.12 8.18
N GLN A 88 -8.35 8.98 8.43
CA GLN A 88 -9.80 8.84 8.43
C GLN A 88 -10.45 9.37 9.72
N ASP A 89 -9.86 9.05 10.87
CA ASP A 89 -10.41 9.40 12.18
C ASP A 89 -10.15 10.87 12.54
N GLY A 90 -9.09 11.48 12.00
CA GLY A 90 -8.73 12.88 12.26
C GLY A 90 -8.22 13.15 13.69
N ALA A 91 -7.99 12.09 14.47
CA ALA A 91 -7.52 12.16 15.86
C ALA A 91 -6.54 11.02 16.17
N VAL A 92 -5.70 11.24 17.18
CA VAL A 92 -4.74 10.25 17.70
C VAL A 92 -4.75 10.28 19.22
N VAL A 93 -4.39 9.16 19.85
CA VAL A 93 -4.28 9.06 21.31
C VAL A 93 -2.80 8.96 21.74
N PRO A 94 -2.44 9.48 22.93
CA PRO A 94 -1.12 9.28 23.50
C PRO A 94 -0.82 7.78 23.72
N GLY A 95 0.30 7.31 23.20
CA GLY A 95 0.73 5.92 23.32
C GLY A 95 1.48 5.60 24.61
N ALA A 96 2.28 4.53 24.58
CA ALA A 96 3.13 4.09 25.69
C ALA A 96 2.38 3.85 27.03
N GLY A 97 1.14 3.38 26.98
CA GLY A 97 0.33 3.11 28.16
C GLY A 97 -0.37 4.35 28.75
N ALA A 98 -0.15 5.55 28.19
CA ALA A 98 -0.71 6.78 28.73
C ALA A 98 -2.25 6.82 28.63
N PHE A 99 -2.79 6.35 27.51
CA PHE A 99 -4.23 6.24 27.31
C PHE A 99 -4.87 5.25 28.30
N GLU A 100 -4.22 4.10 28.50
CA GLU A 100 -4.67 3.05 29.41
C GLU A 100 -4.65 3.52 30.88
N LEU A 101 -3.62 4.25 31.29
CA LEU A 101 -3.52 4.81 32.64
C LEU A 101 -4.60 5.88 32.89
N ALA A 102 -4.76 6.81 31.94
CA ALA A 102 -5.81 7.83 32.04
C ALA A 102 -7.21 7.20 32.09
N GLY A 103 -7.44 6.13 31.30
CA GLY A 103 -8.68 5.36 31.33
C GLY A 103 -8.93 4.70 32.69
N HIS A 104 -7.90 4.11 33.30
CA HIS A 104 -8.00 3.52 34.64
C HIS A 104 -8.40 4.56 35.69
N ASP A 105 -7.70 5.69 35.73
CA ASP A 105 -7.96 6.76 36.72
C ASP A 105 -9.40 7.28 36.61
N HIS A 106 -9.87 7.50 35.37
CA HIS A 106 -11.22 8.00 35.12
C HIS A 106 -12.32 7.01 35.55
N LEU A 107 -12.10 5.71 35.33
CA LEU A 107 -13.02 4.66 35.79
C LEU A 107 -13.06 4.55 37.30
N MET A 108 -11.90 4.66 37.97
CA MET A 108 -11.83 4.62 39.44
C MET A 108 -12.51 5.84 40.09
N GLU A 109 -12.42 7.02 39.46
CA GLU A 109 -13.20 8.19 39.90
C GLU A 109 -14.70 8.00 39.72
N PHE A 110 -15.13 7.40 38.61
CA PHE A 110 -16.54 7.11 38.36
C PHE A 110 -17.12 6.16 39.40
N MET A 111 -16.38 5.09 39.74
CA MET A 111 -16.78 4.15 40.79
C MET A 111 -16.94 4.79 42.17
N LYS A 112 -16.13 5.80 42.51
CA LYS A 112 -16.23 6.51 43.80
C LYS A 112 -17.45 7.45 43.88
N LYS A 113 -18.03 7.83 42.73
CA LYS A 113 -19.18 8.74 42.65
C LYS A 113 -20.53 8.00 42.61
N SER A 114 -20.54 6.70 42.32
CA SER A 114 -21.70 5.80 42.50
C SER A 114 -21.74 5.24 43.92
#